data_AF-A0A7X8DSU8-F1
#
_entry.id   AF-A0A7X8DSU8-F1
#
_cell.length_a   1.000
_cell.length_b   1.000
_cell.length_c   1.000
_cell.angle_alpha   90.00
_cell.angle_beta   90.00
_cell.angle_gamma   90.00
#
_symmetry.space_group_name_H-M   'P 1'
#
loop_
_entity.id
_entity.type
_entity.pdbx_description
1 polymer ?
#
loop_
_entity_poly.entity_id
_entity_poly.type
_entity_poly.pdbx_seq_one_letter_code
_entity_poly.pdbx_strand_id
1 'polypeptide(L)'
;MANSKDLIEQIQRLSLDQQQHIYSFLEEVLVLGSQVSQITQEVKEFRFAKGKVCPHCGAETVSRNGKYSDKQRYICKSCGKTFTDFTNSATYKSKKTLDMWLKYAKCMINGYSIRKSAEIVGINIATSFFWRHKILDCIRAFFGIGSVEGVIEADEVFFAESFKGT
;
A
#
# COMPACT_ATOMS: atom_id res chain seq x y z
N MET A 1 -13.52 15.32 -29.09
CA MET A 1 -13.46 14.68 -27.76
C MET A 1 -14.60 13.67 -27.74
N ALA A 2 -14.32 12.38 -27.54
CA ALA A 2 -15.38 11.36 -27.53
C ALA A 2 -16.40 11.69 -26.43
N ASN A 3 -17.68 11.79 -26.78
CA ASN A 3 -18.77 12.03 -25.84
C ASN A 3 -19.03 10.73 -25.05
N SER A 4 -19.45 10.82 -23.79
CA SER A 4 -19.77 9.64 -22.96
C SER A 4 -20.80 8.74 -23.62
N LYS A 5 -21.76 9.31 -24.37
CA LYS A 5 -22.74 8.54 -25.16
C LYS A 5 -22.11 7.70 -26.28
N ASP A 6 -21.13 8.27 -26.98
CA ASP A 6 -20.44 7.61 -28.10
C ASP A 6 -19.58 6.44 -27.59
N LEU A 7 -18.93 6.60 -26.44
CA LEU A 7 -18.22 5.51 -25.75
C LEU A 7 -19.15 4.37 -25.32
N ILE A 8 -20.36 4.68 -24.82
CA ILE A 8 -21.35 3.67 -24.42
C ILE A 8 -21.82 2.87 -25.64
N GLU A 9 -22.12 3.55 -26.75
CA GLU A 9 -22.50 2.87 -27.99
C GLU A 9 -21.38 1.96 -28.51
N GLN A 10 -20.12 2.39 -28.40
CA GLN A 10 -18.98 1.57 -28.78
C GLN A 10 -18.83 0.33 -27.90
N ILE A 11 -19.01 0.47 -26.58
CA ILE A 11 -18.95 -0.67 -25.64
C ILE A 11 -20.08 -1.67 -25.92
N GLN A 12 -21.29 -1.18 -26.22
CA GLN A 12 -22.44 -2.03 -26.54
C GLN A 12 -22.28 -2.84 -27.82
N ARG A 13 -21.42 -2.40 -28.76
CA ARG A 13 -21.11 -3.12 -30.01
C ARG A 13 -20.11 -4.28 -29.81
N LEU A 14 -19.46 -4.37 -28.65
CA LEU A 14 -18.52 -5.44 -28.34
C LEU A 14 -19.23 -6.74 -27.95
N SER A 15 -18.53 -7.87 -28.02
CA SER A 15 -19.08 -9.14 -27.55
C SER A 15 -19.31 -9.13 -26.04
N LEU A 16 -20.17 -10.02 -25.53
CA LEU A 16 -20.42 -10.13 -24.09
C LEU A 16 -19.14 -10.39 -23.28
N ASP A 17 -18.21 -11.19 -23.81
CA ASP A 17 -16.91 -11.46 -23.18
C ASP A 17 -16.04 -10.19 -23.08
N GLN A 18 -16.00 -9.39 -24.15
CA GLN A 18 -15.27 -8.11 -24.16
C GLN A 18 -15.92 -7.09 -23.24
N GLN A 19 -17.25 -7.03 -23.19
CA GLN A 19 -17.98 -6.17 -22.26
C GLN A 19 -17.69 -6.57 -20.80
N GLN A 20 -17.68 -7.86 -20.49
CA GLN A 20 -17.34 -8.37 -19.16
C GLN A 20 -15.89 -8.06 -18.77
N HIS A 21 -14.95 -8.18 -19.73
CA HIS A 21 -13.56 -7.81 -19.51
C HIS A 21 -13.41 -6.31 -19.20
N ILE A 22 -14.10 -5.44 -19.95
CA ILE A 22 -14.09 -3.99 -19.72
C ILE A 22 -14.74 -3.66 -18.37
N TYR A 23 -15.86 -4.29 -18.03
CA TYR A 23 -16.51 -4.11 -16.74
C TYR A 23 -15.55 -4.45 -15.59
N SER A 24 -14.92 -5.63 -15.64
CA SER A 24 -13.95 -6.05 -14.63
C SER A 24 -12.76 -5.10 -14.53
N PHE A 25 -12.25 -4.61 -15.66
CA PHE A 25 -11.17 -3.62 -15.67
C PHE A 25 -11.59 -2.29 -15.03
N LEU A 26 -12.75 -1.75 -15.42
CA LEU A 26 -13.26 -0.49 -14.89
C LEU A 26 -13.60 -0.59 -13.40
N GLU A 27 -14.20 -1.71 -12.99
CA GLU A 27 -14.46 -2.02 -11.59
C GLU A 27 -13.15 -2.02 -10.80
N GLU A 28 -12.11 -2.72 -11.27
CA GLU A 28 -10.81 -2.74 -10.60
C GLU A 28 -10.18 -1.34 -10.51
N VAL A 29 -10.26 -0.53 -11.57
CA VAL A 29 -9.73 0.84 -11.58
C VAL A 29 -10.47 1.75 -10.60
N LEU A 30 -11.81 1.70 -10.57
CA LEU A 30 -12.64 2.51 -9.67
C LEU A 30 -12.46 2.09 -8.21
N VAL A 31 -12.39 0.79 -7.95
CA VAL A 31 -12.18 0.21 -6.61
C VAL A 31 -10.78 0.53 -6.09
N LEU A 32 -9.74 0.47 -6.93
CA LEU A 32 -8.39 0.87 -6.51
C LEU A 32 -8.28 2.38 -6.29
N GLY A 33 -8.87 3.20 -7.16
CA GLY A 33 -8.86 4.66 -7.03
C GLY A 33 -9.53 5.16 -5.75
N SER A 34 -10.70 4.60 -5.41
CA SER A 34 -11.40 4.90 -4.15
C SER A 34 -10.62 4.44 -2.92
N GLN A 35 -9.99 3.26 -2.96
CA GLN A 35 -9.12 2.80 -1.87
C GLN A 35 -7.91 3.72 -1.66
N VAL A 36 -7.28 4.21 -2.73
CA VAL A 36 -6.13 5.13 -2.62
C VAL A 36 -6.51 6.41 -1.86
N SER A 37 -7.66 7.01 -2.18
CA SER A 37 -8.11 8.24 -1.51
C SER A 37 -8.47 7.98 -0.04
N GLN A 38 -9.20 6.90 0.24
CA GLN A 38 -9.57 6.50 1.59
C GLN A 38 -8.33 6.24 2.46
N ILE A 39 -7.40 5.40 2.01
CA ILE A 39 -6.18 5.07 2.76
C ILE A 39 -5.32 6.32 2.98
N THR A 40 -5.25 7.21 1.98
CA THR A 40 -4.51 8.47 2.13
C THR A 40 -5.11 9.34 3.24
N GLN A 41 -6.43 9.35 3.39
CA GLN A 41 -7.12 10.09 4.44
C GLN A 41 -6.90 9.44 5.81
N GLU A 42 -7.06 8.13 5.92
CA GLU A 42 -6.82 7.36 7.15
C GLU A 42 -5.39 7.52 7.67
N VAL A 43 -4.38 7.48 6.79
CA VAL A 43 -2.97 7.68 7.17
C VAL A 43 -2.73 9.07 7.75
N LYS A 44 -3.39 10.10 7.20
CA LYS A 44 -3.28 11.47 7.73
C LYS A 44 -3.90 11.59 9.11
N GLU A 45 -5.08 11.00 9.30
CA GLU A 45 -5.78 11.01 10.58
C GLU A 45 -4.99 10.24 11.64
N PHE A 46 -4.52 9.03 11.31
CA PHE A 46 -3.73 8.21 12.23
C PHE A 46 -2.42 8.88 12.63
N ARG A 47 -1.74 9.60 11.71
CA ARG A 47 -0.50 10.33 11.99
C ARG A 47 -0.65 11.31 13.14
N PHE A 48 -1.79 11.99 13.21
CA PHE A 48 -2.06 13.08 14.15
C PHE A 48 -3.08 12.74 15.23
N ALA A 49 -3.56 11.50 15.28
CA ALA A 49 -4.51 11.03 16.29
C ALA A 49 -3.98 11.20 17.73
N LYS A 50 -2.66 11.13 17.91
CA LYS A 50 -1.96 11.31 19.20
C LYS A 50 -1.35 12.71 19.36
N GLY A 51 -1.77 13.68 18.54
CA GLY A 51 -1.18 15.03 18.48
C GLY A 51 -0.09 15.20 17.41
N LYS A 52 0.42 16.43 17.25
CA LYS A 52 1.43 16.79 16.24
C LYS A 52 2.84 16.46 16.73
N VAL A 53 3.15 15.18 16.77
CA VAL A 53 4.43 14.66 17.27
C VAL A 53 5.40 14.39 16.12
N CYS A 54 6.68 14.73 16.33
CA CYS A 54 7.74 14.40 15.38
C CYS A 54 8.03 12.87 15.37
N PRO A 55 7.99 12.20 14.22
CA PRO A 55 8.25 10.75 14.13
C PRO A 55 9.73 10.37 14.31
N HIS A 56 10.63 11.35 14.48
CA HIS A 56 12.06 11.11 14.63
C HIS A 56 12.56 11.31 16.07
N CYS A 57 11.97 12.24 16.83
CA CYS A 57 12.44 12.59 18.17
C CYS A 57 11.32 12.70 19.22
N GLY A 58 10.06 12.51 18.85
CA GLY A 58 8.93 12.58 19.80
C GLY A 58 8.53 13.99 20.25
N ALA A 59 9.20 15.05 19.77
CA ALA A 59 8.85 16.41 20.15
C ALA A 59 7.55 16.90 19.50
N GLU A 60 6.77 17.70 20.23
CA GLU A 60 5.49 18.26 19.78
C GLU A 60 5.63 19.59 19.00
N THR A 61 6.84 20.14 18.94
CA THR A 61 7.10 21.39 18.21
C THR A 61 7.24 21.11 16.71
N VAL A 62 6.11 20.91 16.04
CA VAL A 62 6.02 20.61 14.60
C VAL A 62 5.29 21.74 13.87
N SER A 63 5.85 22.18 12.75
CA SER A 63 5.23 23.18 11.87
C SER A 63 5.10 22.66 10.44
N ARG A 64 4.14 23.19 9.68
CA ARG A 64 4.05 22.93 8.23
C ARG A 64 5.24 23.58 7.52
N ASN A 65 5.79 22.91 6.52
CA ASN A 65 6.98 23.32 5.77
C ASN A 65 6.76 23.16 4.25
N GLY A 66 5.72 23.82 3.73
CA GLY A 66 5.33 23.74 2.32
C GLY A 66 4.75 22.38 1.92
N LYS A 67 4.63 22.16 0.61
CA LYS A 67 4.17 20.91 0.00
C LYS A 67 5.20 20.41 -1.01
N TYR A 68 5.23 19.10 -1.23
CA TYR A 68 6.02 18.46 -2.29
C TYR A 68 5.15 17.44 -3.01
N SER A 69 4.93 17.64 -4.31
CA SER A 69 4.03 16.81 -5.12
C SER A 69 2.66 16.61 -4.44
N ASP A 70 2.03 17.73 -4.05
CA ASP A 70 0.76 17.81 -3.29
C ASP A 70 0.72 17.16 -1.91
N LYS A 71 1.82 16.55 -1.46
CA LYS A 71 1.96 16.00 -0.11
C LYS A 71 2.41 17.09 0.85
N GLN A 72 1.75 17.19 2.00
CA GLN A 72 2.14 18.12 3.05
C GLN A 72 3.49 17.69 3.64
N ARG A 73 4.42 18.65 3.74
CA ARG A 73 5.68 18.46 4.46
C ARG A 73 5.61 19.19 5.80
N TYR A 74 6.23 18.60 6.81
CA TYR A 74 6.35 19.13 8.15
C TYR A 74 7.83 19.26 8.51
N ILE A 75 8.14 20.16 9.44
CA ILE A 75 9.46 20.32 10.03
C ILE A 75 9.34 20.29 11.55
N CYS A 76 10.19 19.52 12.21
CA CYS A 76 10.33 19.54 13.66
C CYS A 76 11.30 20.66 14.06
N LYS A 77 10.88 21.53 14.98
CA LYS A 77 11.70 22.63 15.49
C LYS A 77 12.75 22.18 16.51
N SER A 78 12.58 21.04 17.17
CA SER A 78 13.57 20.49 18.11
C SER A 78 14.74 19.81 17.40
N CYS A 79 14.49 18.94 16.42
CA CYS A 79 15.56 18.17 15.75
C CYS A 79 15.89 18.64 14.32
N GLY A 80 15.17 19.63 13.79
CA GLY A 80 15.37 20.18 12.44
C GLY A 80 14.97 19.26 11.28
N LYS A 81 14.60 18.01 11.54
CA LYS A 81 14.24 17.04 10.49
C LYS A 81 12.87 17.34 9.88
N THR A 82 12.73 17.02 8.59
CA THR A 82 11.46 17.12 7.86
C THR A 82 10.81 15.77 7.66
N PHE A 83 9.48 15.76 7.62
CA PHE A 83 8.69 14.54 7.42
C PHE A 83 7.37 14.82 6.70
N THR A 84 6.63 13.78 6.35
CA THR A 84 5.31 13.80 5.70
C THR A 84 4.36 12.85 6.42
N ASP A 85 3.08 12.84 6.03
CA ASP A 85 2.06 11.94 6.60
C ASP A 85 2.46 10.45 6.45
N PHE A 86 3.27 10.11 5.44
CA PHE A 86 3.75 8.76 5.12
C PHE A 86 5.17 8.47 5.67
N THR A 87 5.71 9.29 6.57
CA THR A 87 7.04 9.02 7.12
C THR A 87 7.03 7.79 8.02
N ASN A 88 7.95 6.84 7.82
CA ASN A 88 7.97 5.53 8.48
C ASN A 88 6.78 4.60 8.11
N SER A 89 6.02 4.87 7.05
CA SER A 89 5.09 3.87 6.49
C SER A 89 5.83 2.86 5.59
N ALA A 90 5.17 1.79 5.18
CA ALA A 90 5.69 0.86 4.16
C ALA A 90 6.12 1.59 2.87
N THR A 91 5.34 2.60 2.46
CA THR A 91 5.59 3.38 1.25
C THR A 91 6.64 4.48 1.42
N TYR A 92 7.23 4.63 2.61
CA TYR A 92 8.23 5.66 2.89
C TYR A 92 9.45 5.54 1.97
N LYS A 93 9.89 6.68 1.42
CA LYS A 93 10.96 6.81 0.41
C LYS A 93 10.70 6.08 -0.91
N SER A 94 9.50 5.56 -1.15
CA SER A 94 9.14 5.02 -2.46
C SER A 94 8.89 6.14 -3.45
N LYS A 95 9.42 5.97 -4.68
CA LYS A 95 9.12 6.83 -5.83
C LYS A 95 7.87 6.38 -6.59
N LYS A 96 7.26 5.25 -6.19
CA LYS A 96 6.06 4.70 -6.81
C LYS A 96 4.81 5.19 -6.10
N THR A 97 3.72 5.25 -6.84
CA THR A 97 2.42 5.73 -6.40
C THR A 97 1.73 4.71 -5.49
N LEU A 98 0.74 5.16 -4.70
CA LEU A 98 0.07 4.30 -3.73
C LEU A 98 -0.75 3.19 -4.40
N ASP A 99 -1.36 3.46 -5.55
CA ASP A 99 -2.07 2.47 -6.38
C ASP A 99 -1.18 1.26 -6.72
N MET A 100 0.08 1.48 -7.10
CA MET A 100 1.02 0.39 -7.36
C MET A 100 1.29 -0.45 -6.11
N TRP A 101 1.41 0.19 -4.94
CA TRP A 101 1.58 -0.51 -3.66
C TRP A 101 0.35 -1.31 -3.28
N LEU A 102 -0.86 -0.78 -3.50
CA LEU A 102 -2.11 -1.51 -3.24
C LEU A 102 -2.28 -2.69 -4.21
N LYS A 103 -1.96 -2.49 -5.49
CA LYS A 103 -1.92 -3.58 -6.48
C LYS A 103 -0.93 -4.66 -6.06
N TYR A 104 0.22 -4.28 -5.53
CA TYR A 104 1.20 -5.22 -4.98
C TYR A 104 0.68 -5.97 -3.75
N ALA A 105 0.05 -5.27 -2.81
CA ALA A 105 -0.58 -5.88 -1.63
C ALA A 105 -1.66 -6.90 -2.03
N LYS A 106 -2.49 -6.58 -3.04
CA LYS A 106 -3.46 -7.52 -3.63
C LYS A 106 -2.78 -8.77 -4.19
N CYS A 107 -1.63 -8.64 -4.85
CA CYS A 107 -0.85 -9.79 -5.30
C CYS A 107 -0.36 -10.66 -4.14
N MET A 108 0.04 -10.05 -3.01
CA MET A 108 0.44 -10.79 -1.81
C MET A 108 -0.73 -11.56 -1.19
N ILE A 109 -1.91 -10.94 -1.08
CA ILE A 109 -3.13 -11.57 -0.56
C ILE A 109 -3.52 -12.78 -1.43
N ASN A 110 -3.38 -12.66 -2.75
CA ASN A 110 -3.64 -13.75 -3.70
C ASN A 110 -2.54 -14.83 -3.73
N GLY A 111 -1.54 -14.78 -2.83
CA GLY A 111 -0.48 -15.78 -2.74
C GLY A 111 0.50 -15.78 -3.93
N TYR A 112 0.57 -14.70 -4.71
CA TYR A 112 1.44 -14.66 -5.88
C TYR A 112 2.94 -14.58 -5.50
N SER A 113 3.75 -15.23 -6.34
CA SER A 113 5.21 -15.20 -6.23
C SER A 113 5.76 -13.78 -6.46
N ILE A 114 7.00 -13.55 -6.01
CA ILE A 114 7.69 -12.26 -6.20
C ILE A 114 7.80 -11.90 -7.68
N ARG A 115 8.08 -12.88 -8.56
CA ARG A 115 8.18 -12.66 -10.01
C ARG A 115 6.83 -12.31 -10.62
N LYS A 116 5.78 -13.10 -10.32
CA LYS A 116 4.43 -12.85 -10.84
C LYS A 116 3.91 -11.49 -10.37
N SER A 117 4.15 -11.13 -9.10
CA SER A 117 3.77 -9.82 -8.57
C SER A 117 4.53 -8.67 -9.23
N ALA A 118 5.82 -8.88 -9.53
CA ALA A 118 6.64 -7.89 -10.22
C ALA A 118 6.14 -7.62 -11.65
N GLU A 119 5.77 -8.68 -12.37
CA GLU A 119 5.19 -8.63 -13.71
C GLU A 119 3.84 -7.88 -13.71
N ILE A 120 2.90 -8.29 -12.84
CA ILE A 120 1.56 -7.68 -12.74
C ILE A 120 1.62 -6.18 -12.42
N VAL A 121 2.53 -5.79 -11.53
CA VAL A 121 2.68 -4.39 -11.08
C VAL A 121 3.60 -3.58 -12.02
N GLY A 122 4.36 -4.24 -12.90
CA GLY A 122 5.30 -3.57 -13.80
C GLY A 122 6.51 -2.99 -13.08
N ILE A 123 7.10 -3.74 -12.15
CA ILE A 123 8.29 -3.35 -11.37
C ILE A 123 9.41 -4.38 -11.51
N ASN A 124 10.64 -3.97 -11.20
CA ASN A 124 11.77 -4.91 -11.12
C ASN A 124 11.55 -5.93 -9.98
N ILE A 125 12.00 -7.18 -10.19
CA ILE A 125 11.96 -8.27 -9.21
C ILE A 125 12.60 -7.87 -7.88
N ALA A 126 13.73 -7.14 -7.89
CA ALA A 126 14.36 -6.64 -6.68
C ALA A 126 13.44 -5.67 -5.91
N THR A 127 12.77 -4.76 -6.62
CA THR A 127 11.77 -3.86 -6.02
C THR A 127 10.62 -4.64 -5.40
N SER A 128 10.12 -5.66 -6.09
CA SER A 128 9.10 -6.58 -5.59
C SER A 128 9.56 -7.25 -4.29
N PHE A 129 10.77 -7.80 -4.25
CA PHE A 129 11.36 -8.39 -3.05
C PHE A 129 11.40 -7.40 -1.88
N PHE A 130 11.91 -6.18 -2.08
CA PHE A 130 11.96 -5.15 -1.05
C PHE A 130 10.57 -4.70 -0.57
N TRP A 131 9.60 -4.62 -1.47
CA TRP A 131 8.23 -4.23 -1.14
C TRP A 131 7.57 -5.28 -0.26
N ARG A 132 7.75 -6.57 -0.59
CA ARG A 132 7.25 -7.67 0.22
C ARG A 132 7.78 -7.60 1.64
N HIS A 133 9.09 -7.39 1.80
CA HIS A 133 9.72 -7.27 3.11
C HIS A 133 9.22 -6.07 3.90
N LYS A 134 9.10 -4.90 3.26
CA LYS A 134 8.54 -3.70 3.92
C LYS A 134 7.11 -3.92 4.44
N ILE A 135 6.26 -4.57 3.65
CA ILE A 135 4.89 -4.89 4.06
C ILE A 135 4.91 -5.87 5.22
N LEU A 136 5.67 -6.97 5.12
CA LEU A 136 5.79 -7.97 6.18
C LEU A 136 6.40 -7.38 7.47
N ASP A 137 7.36 -6.47 7.37
CA ASP A 137 7.94 -5.77 8.51
C ASP A 137 6.90 -4.89 9.21
N CYS A 138 6.07 -4.16 8.45
CA CYS A 138 4.97 -3.38 9.01
C CYS A 138 3.93 -4.28 9.68
N ILE A 139 3.57 -5.41 9.07
CA ILE A 139 2.65 -6.39 9.63
C ILE A 139 3.21 -6.98 10.94
N ARG A 140 4.49 -7.38 10.94
CA ARG A 140 5.18 -7.87 12.14
C ARG A 140 5.16 -6.83 13.26
N ALA A 141 5.46 -5.57 12.94
CA ALA A 141 5.42 -4.48 13.92
C ALA A 141 4.00 -4.19 14.44
N PHE A 142 2.97 -4.38 13.61
CA PHE A 142 1.58 -4.21 14.00
C PHE A 142 1.10 -5.32 14.95
N PHE A 143 1.39 -6.59 14.64
CA PHE A 143 1.09 -7.70 15.52
C PHE A 143 1.87 -7.62 16.84
N GLY A 144 3.09 -7.08 16.80
CA GLY A 144 3.93 -6.94 17.99
C GLY A 144 4.30 -8.28 18.60
N ILE A 145 4.77 -8.24 19.85
CA ILE A 145 4.97 -9.42 20.69
C ILE A 145 3.98 -9.26 21.84
N GLY A 146 3.03 -10.18 21.95
CA GLY A 146 1.98 -10.16 22.96
C GLY A 146 1.88 -11.48 23.71
N SER A 147 1.12 -11.45 24.81
CA SER A 147 0.69 -12.65 25.53
C SER A 147 -0.71 -13.04 25.07
N VAL A 148 -0.95 -14.33 24.92
CA VAL A 148 -2.28 -14.91 24.73
C VAL A 148 -2.83 -15.37 26.09
N GLU A 149 -4.14 -15.24 26.31
CA GLU A 149 -4.83 -15.62 27.56
C GLU A 149 -6.15 -16.31 27.24
N GLY A 150 -6.57 -17.26 28.09
CA GLY A 150 -7.82 -18.01 27.94
C GLY A 150 -7.63 -19.36 27.26
N VAL A 151 -8.63 -19.80 26.49
CA VAL A 151 -8.54 -21.02 25.68
C VAL A 151 -7.78 -20.70 24.40
N ILE A 152 -6.63 -21.32 24.24
CA ILE A 152 -5.72 -21.09 23.11
C ILE A 152 -5.75 -22.33 22.22
N GLU A 153 -6.02 -22.12 20.94
CA GLU A 153 -5.87 -23.13 19.90
C GLU A 153 -4.61 -22.81 19.09
N ALA A 154 -3.76 -23.82 18.93
CA ALA A 154 -2.59 -23.77 18.09
C ALA A 154 -2.71 -24.89 17.07
N ASP A 155 -2.66 -24.51 15.79
CA ASP A 155 -2.69 -25.45 14.67
C ASP A 155 -1.33 -25.44 13.94
N GLU A 156 -0.98 -26.59 13.36
CA GLU A 156 0.28 -26.76 12.65
C GLU A 156 0.07 -26.59 11.14
N VAL A 157 1.00 -25.88 10.50
CA VAL A 157 1.05 -25.80 9.04
C VAL A 157 2.34 -26.44 8.57
N PHE A 158 2.20 -27.53 7.80
CA PHE A 158 3.35 -28.24 7.24
C PHE A 158 3.80 -27.56 5.94
N PHE A 159 5.10 -27.24 5.87
CA PHE A 159 5.74 -26.74 4.67
C PHE A 159 6.69 -27.79 4.11
N ALA A 160 6.68 -27.97 2.79
CA ALA A 160 7.68 -28.77 2.10
C ALA A 160 8.99 -27.97 2.02
N GLU A 161 9.83 -28.10 3.04
CA GLU A 161 11.14 -27.44 3.10
C GLU A 161 12.25 -28.39 2.62
N SER A 162 13.14 -27.91 1.76
CA SER A 162 14.23 -28.70 1.18
C SER A 162 15.57 -28.18 1.66
N PHE A 163 16.22 -28.92 2.56
CA PHE A 163 17.58 -28.66 3.06
C PHE A 163 18.69 -29.23 2.16
N LYS A 164 18.37 -29.63 0.93
CA LYS A 164 19.41 -30.11 -0.01
C LYS A 164 20.33 -28.94 -0.39
N GLY A 165 21.61 -29.05 -0.05
CA GLY A 165 22.66 -28.13 -0.49
C GLY A 165 23.10 -27.06 0.52
N THR A 166 22.75 -27.18 1.80
CA THR A 166 23.57 -26.60 2.90
C THR A 166 24.88 -27.34 3.06
#